data_AF-A0A9D4GT75-F1
#
_entry.id   AF-A0A9D4GT75-F1
#
_cell.length_a   1.000
_cell.length_b   1.000
_cell.length_c   1.000
_cell.angle_alpha   90.00
_cell.angle_beta   90.00
_cell.angle_gamma   90.00
#
_symmetry.space_group_name_H-M   'P 1'
#
loop_
_entity.id
_entity.type
_entity.pdbx_description
1 polymer ?
#
loop_
_entity_poly.entity_id
_entity_poly.type
_entity_poly.pdbx_seq_one_letter_code
_entity_poly.pdbx_strand_id
1 'polypeptide(L)'
;MENETALLRKVLTDYAIGVRPSKQVNVTCNMRLENILKLDIVEQTLSVMATLFVTWKDNRLSWNPGKWKGLSVIYPRNIDIWKPVIVHANSTG
;
A
#
# COMPACT_ATOMS: atom_id res chain seq x y z
N MET A 1 -22.37 2.96 -4.72
CA MET A 1 -21.98 2.32 -3.44
C MET A 1 -22.29 0.82 -3.42
N GLU A 2 -23.54 0.37 -3.67
CA GLU A 2 -23.89 -1.07 -3.61
C GLU A 2 -23.01 -1.98 -4.49
N ASN A 3 -22.75 -1.58 -5.75
CA ASN A 3 -21.89 -2.35 -6.66
C ASN A 3 -20.42 -2.39 -6.25
N GLU A 4 -19.92 -1.36 -5.57
CA GLU A 4 -18.54 -1.32 -5.08
C GLU A 4 -18.39 -2.27 -3.89
N THR A 5 -19.35 -2.27 -2.97
CA THR A 5 -19.40 -3.23 -1.86
C THR A 5 -19.54 -4.67 -2.36
N ALA A 6 -20.35 -4.90 -3.38
CA ALA A 6 -20.49 -6.22 -4.01
C ALA A 6 -19.20 -6.68 -4.69
N LEU A 7 -18.51 -5.77 -5.41
CA LEU A 7 -17.21 -6.07 -6.02
C LEU A 7 -16.14 -6.36 -4.96
N LEU A 8 -16.06 -5.54 -3.91
CA LEU A 8 -15.14 -5.73 -2.79
C LEU A 8 -15.33 -7.10 -2.16
N ARG A 9 -16.59 -7.49 -1.84
CA ARG A 9 -16.90 -8.83 -1.33
C ARG A 9 -16.42 -9.91 -2.29
N LYS A 10 -16.78 -9.81 -3.59
CA LYS A 10 -16.41 -10.80 -4.61
C LYS A 10 -14.90 -10.96 -4.78
N VAL A 11 -14.14 -9.87 -4.70
CA VAL A 11 -12.67 -9.90 -4.86
C VAL A 11 -11.99 -10.45 -3.61
N LEU A 12 -12.58 -10.23 -2.43
CA LEU A 12 -12.00 -10.61 -1.15
C LEU A 12 -12.46 -11.99 -0.63
N THR A 13 -13.48 -12.64 -1.21
CA THR A 13 -14.03 -13.92 -0.71
C THR A 13 -12.96 -14.98 -0.43
N ASP A 14 -12.02 -15.17 -1.34
CA ASP A 14 -10.94 -16.18 -1.23
C ASP A 14 -9.56 -15.53 -1.03
N TYR A 15 -9.54 -14.30 -0.53
CA TYR A 15 -8.32 -13.53 -0.40
C TYR A 15 -7.61 -13.83 0.94
N ALA A 16 -6.54 -14.62 0.88
CA ALA A 16 -5.68 -14.87 2.04
C ALA A 16 -4.73 -13.68 2.29
N ILE A 17 -5.10 -12.80 3.22
CA ILE A 17 -4.33 -11.60 3.58
C ILE A 17 -2.91 -11.89 4.09
N GLY A 18 -2.72 -12.98 4.84
CA GLY A 18 -1.42 -13.38 5.37
C GLY A 18 -0.46 -13.94 4.31
N VAL A 19 -0.93 -14.12 3.08
CA VAL A 19 -0.18 -14.78 2.00
C VAL A 19 0.22 -13.75 0.96
N ARG A 20 1.53 -13.72 0.66
CA ARG A 20 2.11 -12.91 -0.40
C ARG A 20 1.48 -13.28 -1.77
N PRO A 21 1.16 -12.31 -2.64
CA PRO A 21 0.47 -12.59 -3.91
C PRO A 21 1.26 -13.41 -4.93
N SER A 22 2.59 -13.46 -4.81
CA SER A 22 3.48 -14.22 -5.70
C SER A 22 4.81 -14.51 -5.01
N LYS A 23 5.60 -15.45 -5.55
CA LYS A 23 6.95 -15.77 -5.05
C LYS A 23 7.82 -14.51 -4.93
N GLN A 24 7.82 -13.69 -5.96
CA GLN A 24 8.47 -12.39 -6.02
C GLN A 24 7.43 -11.30 -6.26
N VAL A 25 7.45 -10.26 -5.44
CA VAL A 25 6.59 -9.08 -5.57
C VAL A 25 7.48 -7.88 -5.78
N ASN A 26 7.28 -7.18 -6.90
CA ASN A 26 7.96 -5.92 -7.14
C ASN A 26 7.22 -4.83 -6.35
N VAL A 27 7.93 -4.22 -5.41
CA VAL A 27 7.44 -3.12 -4.59
C VAL A 27 8.21 -1.88 -4.98
N THR A 28 7.48 -0.85 -5.43
CA THR A 28 8.06 0.45 -5.71
C THR A 28 7.79 1.36 -4.52
N CYS A 29 8.86 1.91 -3.96
CA CYS A 29 8.80 2.88 -2.87
C CYS A 29 9.31 4.21 -3.39
N ASN A 30 8.44 5.23 -3.39
CA ASN A 30 8.82 6.60 -3.71
C ASN A 30 8.67 7.44 -2.44
N MET A 31 9.66 8.27 -2.15
CA MET A 31 9.60 9.20 -1.03
C MET A 31 9.54 10.63 -1.57
N ARG A 32 8.61 11.42 -1.03
CA ARG A 32 8.59 12.86 -1.24
C ARG A 32 8.90 13.55 0.07
N LEU A 33 10.05 14.21 0.13
CA LEU A 33 10.44 15.05 1.26
C LEU A 33 9.61 16.33 1.22
N GLU A 34 8.85 16.60 2.28
CA GLU A 34 8.01 17.79 2.38
C GLU A 34 8.72 18.89 3.17
N ASN A 35 9.40 18.53 4.27
CA ASN A 35 10.14 19.50 5.07
C ASN A 35 11.32 18.87 5.82
N ILE A 36 12.35 19.68 6.07
CA ILE A 36 13.43 19.37 7.01
C ILE A 36 13.15 20.14 8.30
N LEU A 37 12.93 19.41 9.40
CA LEU A 37 12.53 19.99 10.68
C LEU A 37 13.73 20.42 11.51
N LYS A 38 14.74 19.55 11.62
CA LYS A 38 15.95 19.78 12.42
C LYS A 38 17.11 18.94 11.90
N LEU A 39 18.31 19.50 11.94
CA LEU A 39 19.57 18.77 11.86
C LEU A 39 20.32 18.94 13.19
N ASP A 40 20.55 17.84 13.88
CA ASP A 40 21.42 17.78 15.06
C ASP A 40 22.73 17.12 14.66
N ILE A 41 23.79 17.90 14.57
CA ILE A 41 25.09 17.43 14.07
C ILE A 41 25.83 16.65 15.16
N VAL A 42 25.58 16.98 16.44
CA VAL A 42 26.20 16.32 17.59
C VAL A 42 25.59 14.93 17.76
N GLU A 43 24.26 14.84 17.74
CA GLU A 43 23.53 13.56 17.81
C GLU A 43 23.40 12.86 16.45
N GLN A 44 24.02 13.41 15.39
CA GLN A 44 23.96 12.91 14.01
C GLN A 44 22.54 12.57 13.53
N THR A 45 21.56 13.36 13.97
CA THR A 45 20.13 13.08 13.75
C THR A 45 19.52 14.11 12.81
N LEU A 46 18.83 13.61 11.77
CA LEU A 46 18.07 14.42 10.82
C LEU A 46 16.58 14.13 10.99
N SER A 47 15.81 15.13 11.42
CA SER A 47 14.36 15.06 11.54
C SER A 47 13.70 15.65 10.30
N VAL A 48 12.90 14.84 9.61
CA VAL A 48 12.21 15.23 8.37
C VAL A 48 10.73 14.87 8.42
N MET A 49 9.93 15.63 7.67
CA MET A 49 8.57 15.26 7.32
C MET A 49 8.56 14.82 5.86
N ALA A 50 8.18 13.57 5.60
CA ALA A 50 8.14 13.01 4.26
C ALA A 50 6.91 12.12 4.07
N THR A 51 6.40 12.09 2.84
CA THR A 51 5.34 11.16 2.42
C THR A 51 5.98 9.97 1.72
N LEU A 52 5.64 8.76 2.16
CA LEU A 52 6.05 7.52 1.50
C LEU A 52 4.91 6.98 0.63
N PHE A 53 5.14 6.87 -0.67
CA PHE A 53 4.25 6.24 -1.63
C PHE A 53 4.75 4.83 -1.92
N VAL A 54 3.91 3.86 -1.60
CA VAL A 54 4.22 2.44 -1.77
C VAL A 54 3.26 1.87 -2.79
N THR A 55 3.79 1.20 -3.80
CA THR A 55 2.97 0.59 -4.85
C THR A 55 3.45 -0.83 -5.12
N TRP A 56 2.51 -1.76 -5.20
CA TRP A 56 2.74 -3.14 -5.59
C TRP A 56 1.58 -3.62 -6.46
N LYS A 57 1.78 -4.75 -7.14
CA LYS A 57 0.74 -5.40 -7.95
C LYS A 57 0.29 -6.69 -7.28
N ASP A 58 -1.00 -6.81 -7.01
CA ASP A 58 -1.64 -8.06 -6.57
C ASP A 58 -2.64 -8.53 -7.62
N ASN A 59 -2.32 -9.61 -8.33
CA ASN A 59 -3.16 -10.13 -9.41
C ASN A 59 -4.47 -10.75 -8.89
N ARG A 60 -4.54 -11.13 -7.60
CA ARG A 60 -5.76 -11.66 -6.99
C ARG A 60 -6.84 -10.59 -6.87
N LEU A 61 -6.44 -9.32 -6.78
CA LEU A 61 -7.32 -8.17 -6.72
C LEU A 61 -7.74 -7.65 -8.11
N SER A 62 -7.81 -8.53 -9.11
CA SER A 62 -8.17 -8.15 -10.49
C SER A 62 -9.63 -8.46 -10.81
N TRP A 63 -10.25 -7.59 -11.61
CA TRP A 63 -11.60 -7.79 -12.13
C TRP A 63 -11.73 -7.16 -13.53
N ASN A 64 -12.80 -7.50 -14.24
CA ASN A 64 -13.14 -6.87 -15.52
C ASN A 64 -14.07 -5.66 -15.26
N PRO A 65 -13.64 -4.42 -15.53
CA PRO A 65 -14.46 -3.23 -15.29
C PRO A 65 -15.78 -3.23 -16.07
N GLY A 66 -15.82 -3.83 -17.27
CA GLY A 66 -17.03 -3.92 -18.09
C GLY A 66 -18.16 -4.72 -17.43
N LYS A 67 -17.81 -5.69 -16.57
CA LYS A 67 -18.79 -6.45 -15.76
C LYS A 67 -19.30 -5.67 -14.53
N TRP A 68 -18.68 -4.54 -14.21
CA TRP A 68 -18.94 -3.74 -13.01
C TRP A 68 -19.22 -2.27 -13.36
N LYS A 69 -19.98 -2.03 -14.43
CA LYS A 69 -20.37 -0.68 -14.88
C LYS A 69 -19.19 0.29 -15.09
N GLY A 70 -18.03 -0.22 -15.49
CA GLY A 70 -16.82 0.58 -15.70
C GLY A 70 -16.03 0.90 -14.44
N LEU A 71 -16.36 0.32 -13.28
CA LEU A 71 -15.61 0.53 -12.05
C LEU A 71 -14.18 -0.01 -12.20
N SER A 72 -13.20 0.88 -12.18
CA SER A 72 -11.77 0.56 -12.39
C SER A 72 -10.93 0.70 -11.12
N VAL A 73 -11.47 1.34 -10.08
CA VAL A 73 -10.81 1.58 -8.80
C VAL A 73 -11.76 1.22 -7.66
N ILE A 74 -11.21 0.60 -6.62
CA ILE A 74 -11.89 0.33 -5.35
C ILE A 74 -10.94 0.69 -4.21
N TYR A 75 -11.50 1.05 -3.05
CA TYR A 75 -10.73 1.42 -1.86
C TYR A 75 -11.00 0.42 -0.73
N PRO A 76 -10.32 -0.74 -0.70
CA PRO A 76 -10.42 -1.65 0.44
C PRO A 76 -9.79 -1.01 1.67
N ARG A 77 -10.19 -1.47 2.87
CA ARG A 77 -9.48 -1.05 4.08
C ARG A 77 -8.08 -1.64 4.07
N ASN A 78 -7.12 -0.91 4.63
CA ASN A 78 -5.72 -1.34 4.73
C ASN A 78 -5.50 -2.66 5.50
N ILE A 79 -6.52 -3.13 6.24
CA ILE A 79 -6.50 -4.38 7.01
C ILE A 79 -7.10 -5.57 6.26
N ASP A 80 -7.63 -5.36 5.06
CA ASP A 80 -8.31 -6.41 4.27
C ASP A 80 -7.43 -6.94 3.13
N ILE A 81 -6.28 -6.30 2.87
CA ILE A 81 -5.36 -6.68 1.79
C ILE A 81 -3.94 -6.93 2.30
N TRP A 82 -3.23 -7.83 1.62
CA TRP A 82 -1.82 -8.03 1.86
C TRP A 82 -1.06 -6.75 1.51
N LYS A 83 -0.12 -6.38 2.36
CA LYS A 83 0.79 -5.25 2.13
C LYS A 83 2.22 -5.69 2.43
N PRO A 84 3.22 -5.18 1.69
CA PRO A 84 4.61 -5.42 2.03
C PRO A 84 4.93 -4.83 3.40
N VAL A 85 5.78 -5.53 4.15
CA VAL A 85 6.34 -4.99 5.39
C VAL A 85 7.43 -4.01 5.00
N ILE A 86 7.30 -2.76 5.45
CA ILE A 86 8.28 -1.70 5.23
C ILE A 86 8.82 -1.32 6.60
N VAL A 87 10.13 -1.41 6.74
CA VAL A 87 10.85 -1.08 7.97
C VAL A 87 11.81 0.05 7.65
N HIS A 88 11.82 1.08 8.48
CA HIS A 88 12.86 2.10 8.43
C HIS A 88 14.09 1.57 9.14
N ALA A 89 15.12 1.18 8.38
CA ALA A 89 16.33 0.60 8.95
C ALA A 89 17.11 1.57 9.86
N ASN A 90 16.93 2.88 9.66
CA ASN A 90 17.71 3.94 10.31
C ASN A 90 16.86 4.93 11.09
N SER A 91 15.72 4.50 11.67
CA SER A 91 14.97 5.34 12.59
C SER A 91 15.54 5.24 14.00
N THR A 92 15.94 6.37 14.58
CA THR A 92 16.04 6.53 16.03
C THR A 92 14.61 6.65 16.56
N GLY A 93 14.22 5.78 17.50
CA GLY A 93 12.86 5.70 18.05
C GLY A 93 12.42 6.93 18.82
#